data_AF-A0A6C0D047-F1
#
_entry.id   AF-A0A6C0D047-F1
#
_cell.length_a   1.000
_cell.length_b   1.000
_cell.length_c   1.000
_cell.angle_alpha   90.00
_cell.angle_beta   90.00
_cell.angle_gamma   90.00
#
_symmetry.space_group_name_H-M   'P 1'
#
loop_
_entity.id
_entity.type
_entity.pdbx_description
1 polymer ?
#
loop_
_entity_poly.entity_id
_entity_poly.type
_entity_poly.pdbx_seq_one_letter_code
_entity_poly.pdbx_strand_id
1 'polypeptide(L)'
;MAEAEKVAAEKAEAEKAEAEKAEAEKAEAEKAKAEKAVAEKAAAQAAADVLHLIQKYDNEGWAQEEGKIYKEEMPDGRLPTIEAITGVELSGRELAGRIIMRNYDVHDADSQKKLKTLTDQDIYRLDEELCSRMDWQDEMNAAGWANLDSITLTQDVEDETLRIGAGEYKLLDSEKASSKFCDEPTCVLMSMLQYGYCHWGYYDDRPQKKARIMKYFNTRTMYQRKDEVNGNCDICHYCLALACC
;
A
#
# COMPACT_ATOMS: atom_id res chain seq x y z
N MET A 1 -69.88 -12.57 -19.70
CA MET A 1 -69.11 -11.30 -19.83
C MET A 1 -67.86 -11.31 -18.96
N ALA A 2 -67.87 -11.90 -17.74
CA ALA A 2 -66.70 -11.93 -16.86
C ALA A 2 -65.44 -12.67 -17.38
N GLU A 3 -65.57 -13.72 -18.21
CA GLU A 3 -64.40 -14.45 -18.73
C GLU A 3 -63.61 -13.70 -19.82
N ALA A 4 -64.28 -12.91 -20.66
CA ALA A 4 -63.61 -12.14 -21.72
C ALA A 4 -62.78 -10.97 -21.16
N GLU A 5 -63.23 -10.38 -20.04
CA GLU A 5 -62.54 -9.30 -19.34
C GLU A 5 -61.26 -9.80 -18.64
N LYS A 6 -61.28 -11.03 -18.12
CA LYS A 6 -60.13 -11.64 -17.44
C LYS A 6 -58.98 -11.96 -18.40
N VAL A 7 -59.30 -12.45 -19.61
CA VAL A 7 -58.29 -12.75 -20.64
C VAL A 7 -57.64 -11.48 -21.21
N ALA A 8 -58.40 -10.38 -21.32
CA ALA A 8 -57.87 -9.10 -21.78
C ALA A 8 -56.91 -8.46 -20.76
N ALA A 9 -57.22 -8.57 -19.46
CA ALA A 9 -56.34 -8.09 -18.39
C ALA A 9 -55.02 -8.88 -18.32
N GLU A 10 -55.08 -10.21 -18.43
CA GLU A 10 -53.89 -11.08 -18.36
C GLU A 10 -52.92 -10.84 -19.53
N LYS A 11 -53.44 -10.54 -20.73
CA LYS A 11 -52.62 -10.21 -21.90
C LYS A 11 -51.93 -8.84 -21.77
N ALA A 12 -52.63 -7.85 -21.20
CA ALA A 12 -52.06 -6.52 -20.98
C ALA A 12 -50.97 -6.52 -19.89
N GLU A 13 -51.12 -7.35 -18.85
CA GLU A 13 -50.06 -7.54 -17.85
C GLU A 13 -48.84 -8.25 -18.42
N ALA A 14 -49.04 -9.25 -19.29
CA ALA A 14 -47.93 -9.93 -19.98
C ALA A 14 -47.13 -9.00 -20.91
N GLU A 15 -47.81 -8.17 -21.72
CA GLU A 15 -47.13 -7.18 -22.57
C GLU A 15 -46.37 -6.14 -21.75
N LYS A 16 -46.93 -5.69 -20.63
CA LYS A 16 -46.24 -4.74 -19.73
C LYS A 16 -44.99 -5.36 -19.10
N ALA A 17 -45.07 -6.63 -18.67
CA ALA A 17 -43.93 -7.35 -18.11
C ALA A 17 -42.81 -7.59 -19.16
N GLU A 18 -43.17 -7.89 -20.41
CA GLU A 18 -42.18 -8.02 -21.49
C GLU A 18 -41.52 -6.68 -21.85
N ALA A 19 -42.28 -5.59 -21.89
CA ALA A 19 -41.73 -4.26 -22.12
C ALA A 19 -40.78 -3.81 -21.00
N GLU A 20 -41.17 -4.03 -19.74
CA GLU A 20 -40.35 -3.68 -18.57
C GLU A 20 -39.05 -4.51 -18.53
N LYS A 21 -39.11 -5.80 -18.91
CA LYS A 21 -37.92 -6.65 -19.04
C LYS A 21 -36.99 -6.18 -20.16
N ALA A 22 -37.53 -5.78 -21.31
CA ALA A 22 -36.73 -5.27 -22.42
C ALA A 22 -36.05 -3.93 -22.08
N GLU A 23 -36.70 -3.06 -21.32
CA GLU A 23 -36.09 -1.81 -20.84
C GLU A 23 -34.98 -2.08 -19.81
N ALA A 24 -35.18 -3.01 -18.87
CA ALA A 24 -34.16 -3.41 -17.90
C ALA A 24 -32.91 -3.99 -18.60
N GLU A 25 -33.09 -4.90 -19.56
CA GLU A 25 -31.99 -5.51 -20.31
C GLU A 25 -31.19 -4.47 -21.11
N LYS A 26 -31.89 -3.49 -21.70
CA LYS A 26 -31.23 -2.37 -22.41
C LYS A 26 -30.43 -1.48 -21.47
N ALA A 27 -30.96 -1.19 -20.27
CA ALA A 27 -30.26 -0.40 -19.26
C ALA A 27 -28.99 -1.11 -18.75
N GLU A 28 -29.06 -2.42 -18.49
CA GLU A 28 -27.89 -3.22 -18.12
C GLU A 28 -26.83 -3.26 -19.23
N ALA A 29 -27.25 -3.43 -20.48
CA ALA A 29 -26.34 -3.44 -21.63
C ALA A 29 -25.63 -2.09 -21.83
N GLU A 30 -26.33 -0.96 -21.65
CA GLU A 30 -25.73 0.38 -21.73
C GLU A 30 -24.77 0.64 -20.56
N LYS A 31 -25.12 0.21 -19.33
CA LYS A 31 -24.22 0.29 -18.18
C LYS A 31 -22.93 -0.50 -18.42
N ALA A 32 -23.04 -1.74 -18.91
CA ALA A 32 -21.87 -2.58 -19.20
C ALA A 32 -20.95 -1.98 -20.28
N LYS A 33 -21.52 -1.37 -21.32
CA LYS A 33 -20.73 -0.65 -22.34
C LYS A 33 -20.00 0.56 -21.76
N ALA A 34 -20.68 1.35 -20.93
CA ALA A 34 -20.08 2.50 -20.28
C ALA A 34 -18.92 2.09 -19.34
N GLU A 35 -19.12 1.05 -18.54
CA GLU A 35 -18.08 0.49 -17.66
C GLU A 35 -16.88 -0.02 -18.47
N LYS A 36 -17.13 -0.74 -19.58
CA LYS A 36 -16.05 -1.18 -20.49
C LYS A 36 -15.25 -0.01 -21.06
N ALA A 37 -15.93 1.03 -21.54
CA ALA A 37 -15.26 2.20 -22.12
C ALA A 37 -14.40 2.96 -21.09
N VAL A 38 -14.85 3.02 -19.82
CA VAL A 38 -14.06 3.60 -18.72
C VAL A 38 -12.83 2.74 -18.42
N ALA A 39 -12.98 1.41 -18.37
CA ALA A 39 -11.88 0.48 -18.14
C ALA A 39 -10.82 0.54 -19.27
N GLU A 40 -11.25 0.59 -20.53
CA GLU A 40 -10.35 0.71 -21.69
C GLU A 40 -9.55 2.02 -21.65
N LYS A 41 -10.18 3.14 -21.29
CA LYS A 41 -9.48 4.42 -21.10
C LYS A 41 -8.48 4.37 -19.95
N ALA A 42 -8.84 3.78 -18.81
CA ALA A 42 -7.95 3.64 -17.67
C ALA A 42 -6.73 2.77 -17.99
N ALA A 43 -6.93 1.66 -18.70
CA ALA A 43 -5.84 0.79 -19.14
C ALA A 43 -4.90 1.49 -20.14
N ALA A 44 -5.46 2.24 -21.11
CA ALA A 44 -4.65 3.03 -22.05
C ALA A 44 -3.84 4.11 -21.33
N GLN A 45 -4.43 4.77 -20.32
CA GLN A 45 -3.70 5.74 -19.50
C GLN A 45 -2.59 5.08 -18.68
N ALA A 46 -2.85 3.94 -18.04
CA ALA A 46 -1.83 3.21 -17.29
C ALA A 46 -0.65 2.81 -18.19
N ALA A 47 -0.92 2.33 -19.41
CA ALA A 47 0.13 2.01 -20.37
C ALA A 47 0.92 3.24 -20.82
N ALA A 48 0.26 4.37 -21.05
CA ALA A 48 0.91 5.64 -21.36
C ALA A 48 1.78 6.12 -20.19
N ASP A 49 1.30 5.97 -18.95
CA ASP A 49 2.03 6.34 -17.75
C ASP A 49 3.32 5.49 -17.63
N VAL A 50 3.24 4.17 -17.85
CA VAL A 50 4.42 3.28 -17.87
C VAL A 50 5.43 3.69 -18.94
N LEU A 51 4.98 3.94 -20.17
CA LEU A 51 5.86 4.33 -21.27
C LEU A 51 6.59 5.65 -20.99
N HIS A 52 5.88 6.61 -20.39
CA HIS A 52 6.49 7.89 -19.99
C HIS A 52 7.60 7.69 -18.96
N LEU A 53 7.33 6.92 -17.90
CA LEU A 53 8.33 6.64 -16.85
C LEU A 53 9.53 5.85 -17.38
N ILE A 54 9.30 4.92 -18.32
CA ILE A 54 10.38 4.24 -19.04
C ILE A 54 11.27 5.23 -19.79
N GLN A 55 10.67 6.16 -20.53
CA GLN A 55 11.43 7.18 -21.26
C GLN A 55 12.23 8.09 -20.32
N LYS A 56 11.64 8.46 -19.17
CA LYS A 56 12.31 9.22 -18.12
C LYS A 56 13.49 8.46 -17.53
N TYR A 57 13.30 7.19 -17.22
CA TYR A 57 14.37 6.32 -16.74
C TYR A 57 15.52 6.24 -17.76
N ASP A 58 15.21 5.94 -19.03
CA ASP A 58 16.22 5.70 -20.07
C ASP A 58 16.97 6.97 -20.48
N ASN A 59 16.27 8.11 -20.59
CA ASN A 59 16.83 9.33 -21.15
C ASN A 59 17.32 10.33 -20.10
N GLU A 60 16.73 10.34 -18.91
CA GLU A 60 16.96 11.36 -17.88
C GLU A 60 17.58 10.80 -16.59
N GLY A 61 17.76 9.48 -16.49
CA GLY A 61 18.31 8.84 -15.28
C GLY A 61 17.35 8.90 -14.09
N TRP A 62 16.04 9.00 -14.36
CA TRP A 62 15.01 8.97 -13.32
C TRP A 62 14.99 7.62 -12.60
N ALA A 63 14.85 7.63 -11.28
CA ALA A 63 14.84 6.44 -10.41
C ALA A 63 16.05 5.49 -10.55
N GLN A 64 17.26 6.04 -10.73
CA GLN A 64 18.51 5.28 -10.84
C GLN A 64 19.51 5.51 -9.69
N GLU A 65 19.22 6.45 -8.78
CA GLU A 65 20.12 6.89 -7.71
C GLU A 65 19.52 6.51 -6.35
N GLU A 66 20.27 5.70 -5.58
CA GLU A 66 19.87 5.30 -4.22
C GLU A 66 19.86 6.51 -3.27
N GLY A 67 18.93 6.51 -2.32
CA GLY A 67 18.77 7.57 -1.33
C GLY A 67 18.15 8.86 -1.87
N LYS A 68 17.82 8.93 -3.17
CA LYS A 68 17.18 10.09 -3.78
C LYS A 68 15.66 9.99 -3.70
N ILE A 69 15.01 11.13 -3.49
CA ILE A 69 13.55 11.25 -3.57
C ILE A 69 13.17 11.70 -4.98
N TYR A 70 12.29 10.93 -5.60
CA TYR A 70 11.79 11.17 -6.95
C TYR A 70 10.32 11.61 -6.89
N LYS A 71 10.07 12.84 -7.33
CA LYS A 71 8.74 13.40 -7.54
C LYS A 71 8.60 13.70 -9.03
N GLU A 72 8.10 12.73 -9.79
CA GLU A 72 7.82 12.95 -11.21
C GLU A 72 6.37 13.35 -11.39
N GLU A 73 6.15 14.45 -12.10
CA GLU A 73 4.83 14.79 -12.59
C GLU A 73 4.66 14.15 -13.97
N MET A 74 3.67 13.29 -14.10
CA MET A 74 3.20 12.78 -15.38
C MET A 74 2.82 13.96 -16.30
N PRO A 75 2.68 13.80 -17.63
CA PRO A 75 2.37 14.91 -18.54
C PRO A 75 1.11 15.72 -18.19
N ASP A 76 0.21 15.18 -17.38
CA ASP A 76 -1.00 15.83 -16.88
C ASP A 76 -0.89 16.35 -15.44
N GLY A 77 0.32 16.40 -14.86
CA GLY A 77 0.60 16.88 -13.51
C GLY A 77 0.30 15.87 -12.41
N ARG A 78 -0.17 14.66 -12.73
CA ARG A 78 -0.41 13.61 -11.71
C ARG A 78 0.90 13.00 -11.25
N LEU A 79 0.90 12.41 -10.05
CA LEU A 79 1.95 11.51 -9.62
C LEU A 79 1.74 10.08 -10.15
N PRO A 80 2.81 9.27 -10.29
CA PRO A 80 2.74 7.87 -10.69
C PRO A 80 1.80 7.04 -9.82
N THR A 81 1.18 6.02 -10.40
CA THR A 81 0.48 4.99 -9.62
C THR A 81 1.38 3.79 -9.39
N ILE A 82 1.02 2.93 -8.43
CA ILE A 82 1.77 1.70 -8.17
C ILE A 82 1.81 0.80 -9.41
N GLU A 83 0.74 0.73 -10.19
CA GLU A 83 0.68 -0.06 -11.43
C GLU A 83 1.67 0.48 -12.47
N ALA A 84 1.85 1.79 -12.55
CA ALA A 84 2.83 2.40 -13.44
C ALA A 84 4.26 2.04 -13.01
N ILE A 85 4.57 2.14 -11.72
CA ILE A 85 5.87 1.76 -11.15
C ILE A 85 6.16 0.28 -11.38
N THR A 86 5.23 -0.61 -11.04
CA THR A 86 5.35 -2.05 -11.29
C THR A 86 5.51 -2.35 -12.78
N GLY A 87 4.83 -1.63 -13.66
CA GLY A 87 4.99 -1.77 -15.11
C GLY A 87 6.42 -1.43 -15.59
N VAL A 88 7.05 -0.42 -14.99
CA VAL A 88 8.45 -0.08 -15.26
C VAL A 88 9.37 -1.22 -14.78
N GLU A 89 9.16 -1.75 -13.57
CA GLU A 89 9.96 -2.87 -13.05
C GLU A 89 9.81 -4.15 -13.90
N LEU A 90 8.59 -4.48 -14.33
CA LEU A 90 8.29 -5.61 -15.21
C LEU A 90 8.92 -5.46 -16.60
N SER A 91 9.27 -4.24 -17.01
CA SER A 91 10.02 -4.00 -18.24
C SER A 91 11.53 -4.29 -18.11
N GLY A 92 11.98 -4.75 -16.95
CA GLY A 92 13.36 -5.13 -16.66
C GLY A 92 14.23 -3.99 -16.13
N ARG A 93 13.64 -2.86 -15.71
CA ARG A 93 14.35 -1.72 -15.13
C ARG A 93 14.41 -1.87 -13.61
N GLU A 94 15.59 -1.72 -13.04
CA GLU A 94 15.80 -1.76 -11.60
C GLU A 94 15.72 -0.34 -11.05
N LEU A 95 14.60 -0.04 -10.39
CA LEU A 95 14.40 1.27 -9.78
C LEU A 95 15.26 1.42 -8.51
N ALA A 96 15.65 2.65 -8.22
CA ALA A 96 16.34 3.07 -7.01
C ALA A 96 15.75 4.39 -6.49
N GLY A 97 15.96 4.66 -5.20
CA GLY A 97 15.42 5.80 -4.47
C GLY A 97 14.00 5.59 -3.93
N ARG A 98 13.45 6.67 -3.40
CA ARG A 98 12.06 6.76 -2.90
C ARG A 98 11.21 7.50 -3.90
N ILE A 99 10.20 6.84 -4.47
CA ILE A 99 9.36 7.41 -5.52
C ILE A 99 8.02 7.84 -4.91
N ILE A 100 7.69 9.12 -5.01
CA ILE A 100 6.42 9.66 -4.52
C ILE A 100 5.33 9.35 -5.54
N MET A 101 4.33 8.61 -5.10
CA MET A 101 3.18 8.17 -5.88
C MET A 101 1.95 9.04 -5.60
N ARG A 102 0.86 8.75 -6.33
CA ARG A 102 -0.46 9.33 -6.08
C ARG A 102 -0.84 9.26 -4.60
N ASN A 103 -1.50 10.30 -4.11
CA ASN A 103 -1.83 10.52 -2.70
C ASN A 103 -0.62 10.74 -1.78
N TYR A 104 0.57 10.97 -2.35
CA TYR A 104 1.83 11.10 -1.63
C TYR A 104 2.26 9.82 -0.92
N ASP A 105 1.76 8.65 -1.32
CA ASP A 105 2.34 7.37 -0.88
C ASP A 105 3.76 7.20 -1.46
N VAL A 106 4.59 6.36 -0.86
CA VAL A 106 5.98 6.18 -1.26
C VAL A 106 6.25 4.74 -1.70
N HIS A 107 6.85 4.58 -2.88
CA HIS A 107 7.48 3.32 -3.30
C HIS A 107 8.97 3.40 -2.97
N ASP A 108 9.40 2.62 -1.98
CA ASP A 108 10.79 2.55 -1.55
C ASP A 108 11.54 1.45 -2.32
N ALA A 109 12.11 1.83 -3.47
CA ALA A 109 12.83 0.91 -4.34
C ALA A 109 14.17 0.46 -3.71
N ASP A 110 14.80 1.31 -2.89
CA ASP A 110 16.05 0.99 -2.20
C ASP A 110 15.87 -0.17 -1.23
N SER A 111 14.80 -0.14 -0.43
CA SER A 111 14.48 -1.25 0.48
C SER A 111 14.15 -2.54 -0.27
N GLN A 112 13.43 -2.47 -1.39
CA GLN A 112 13.14 -3.65 -2.21
C GLN A 112 14.40 -4.24 -2.84
N LYS A 113 15.33 -3.40 -3.29
CA LYS A 113 16.63 -3.84 -3.82
C LYS A 113 17.46 -4.50 -2.73
N LYS A 114 17.54 -3.88 -1.55
CA LYS A 114 18.29 -4.40 -0.40
C LYS A 114 17.73 -5.73 0.11
N LEU A 115 16.41 -5.95 0.01
CA LEU A 115 15.77 -7.23 0.33
C LEU A 115 16.33 -8.38 -0.53
N LYS A 116 16.63 -8.13 -1.81
CA LYS A 116 17.19 -9.15 -2.74
C LYS A 116 18.65 -9.49 -2.45
N THR A 117 19.37 -8.61 -1.74
CA THR A 117 20.81 -8.76 -1.46
C THR A 117 21.10 -9.16 -0.01
N LEU A 118 20.08 -9.49 0.78
CA LEU A 118 20.27 -9.91 2.16
C LEU A 118 21.08 -11.21 2.24
N THR A 119 22.07 -11.23 3.13
CA THR A 119 22.79 -12.45 3.49
C THR A 119 22.04 -13.24 4.57
N ASP A 120 22.41 -14.49 4.79
CA ASP A 120 21.88 -15.28 5.92
C ASP A 120 22.10 -14.55 7.26
N GLN A 121 23.27 -13.92 7.44
CA GLN A 121 23.58 -13.15 8.64
C GLN A 121 22.64 -11.94 8.80
N ASP A 122 22.31 -11.24 7.71
CA ASP A 122 21.34 -10.14 7.75
C ASP A 122 19.94 -10.65 8.12
N ILE A 123 19.53 -11.80 7.57
CA ILE A 123 18.24 -12.44 7.87
C ILE A 123 18.16 -12.78 9.36
N TYR A 124 19.21 -13.38 9.94
CA TYR A 124 19.24 -13.68 11.37
C TYR A 124 19.14 -12.41 12.23
N ARG A 125 19.89 -11.35 11.88
CA ARG A 125 19.82 -10.07 12.59
C ARG A 125 18.41 -9.48 12.55
N LEU A 126 17.77 -9.46 11.38
CA LEU A 126 16.39 -8.95 11.23
C LEU A 126 15.37 -9.80 12.01
N ASP A 127 15.58 -11.12 12.12
CA ASP A 127 14.73 -12.00 12.92
C ASP A 127 14.86 -11.71 14.43
N GLU A 128 16.08 -11.52 14.93
CA GLU A 128 16.34 -11.14 16.33
C GLU A 128 15.75 -9.77 16.67
N GLU A 129 15.88 -8.81 15.74
CA GLU A 129 15.32 -7.47 15.90
C GLU A 129 13.79 -7.51 15.92
N LEU A 130 13.16 -8.33 15.07
CA LEU A 130 11.71 -8.53 15.11
C LEU A 130 11.26 -9.09 16.46
N CYS A 131 11.98 -10.09 16.99
CA CYS A 131 11.66 -10.67 18.29
C CYS A 131 11.73 -9.61 19.39
N SER A 132 12.79 -8.80 19.40
CA SER A 132 12.97 -7.72 20.38
C SER A 132 11.84 -6.69 20.31
N ARG A 133 11.41 -6.31 19.09
CA ARG A 133 10.29 -5.37 18.89
C ARG A 133 8.94 -5.96 19.33
N MET A 134 8.71 -7.25 19.12
CA MET A 134 7.51 -7.94 19.61
C MET A 134 7.49 -8.00 21.13
N ASP A 135 8.61 -8.35 21.76
CA ASP A 135 8.73 -8.38 23.23
C ASP A 135 8.48 -6.99 23.82
N TRP A 136 9.09 -5.94 23.25
CA TRP A 136 8.85 -4.55 23.66
C TRP A 136 7.38 -4.15 23.54
N GLN A 137 6.71 -4.51 22.43
CA GLN A 137 5.29 -4.20 22.24
C GLN A 137 4.40 -4.92 23.27
N ASP A 138 4.72 -6.18 23.59
CA ASP A 138 4.03 -6.95 24.63
C ASP A 138 4.23 -6.29 26.02
N GLU A 139 5.44 -5.81 26.32
CA GLU A 139 5.75 -5.08 27.55
C GLU A 139 4.99 -3.74 27.66
N MET A 140 4.98 -2.94 26.59
CA MET A 140 4.24 -1.67 26.57
C MET A 140 2.73 -1.90 26.77
N ASN A 141 2.18 -2.92 26.12
CA ASN A 141 0.79 -3.31 26.29
C ASN A 141 0.50 -3.76 27.74
N ALA A 142 1.39 -4.56 28.34
CA ALA A 142 1.25 -5.03 29.71
C ALA A 142 1.36 -3.88 30.73
N ALA A 143 2.18 -2.87 30.43
CA ALA A 143 2.31 -1.65 31.24
C ALA A 143 1.11 -0.70 31.11
N GLY A 144 0.13 -1.01 30.24
CA GLY A 144 -1.04 -0.18 30.02
C GLY A 144 -0.68 1.16 29.36
N TRP A 145 0.42 1.22 28.60
CA TRP A 145 0.76 2.42 27.86
C TRP A 145 -0.32 2.68 26.82
N ALA A 146 -1.03 3.79 27.00
CA ALA A 146 -2.01 4.25 26.04
C ALA A 146 -1.28 4.75 24.79
N ASN A 147 -1.77 4.31 23.62
CA ASN A 147 -1.34 4.91 22.37
C ASN A 147 -1.74 6.39 22.39
N LEU A 148 -0.79 7.26 22.05
CA LEU A 148 -1.05 8.68 21.91
C LEU A 148 -1.79 8.92 20.59
N ASP A 149 -2.74 9.84 20.56
CA ASP A 149 -3.43 10.21 19.30
C ASP A 149 -2.44 10.83 18.29
N SER A 150 -1.38 11.45 18.79
CA SER A 150 -0.32 12.03 17.99
C SER A 150 0.99 12.09 18.77
N ILE A 151 2.11 12.01 18.06
CA ILE A 151 3.47 12.25 18.56
C ILE A 151 4.11 13.33 17.69
N THR A 152 4.80 14.30 18.28
CA THR A 152 5.49 15.34 17.52
C THR A 152 6.99 15.25 17.75
N LEU A 153 7.75 15.12 16.67
CA LEU A 153 9.21 15.25 16.69
C LEU A 153 9.59 16.69 16.35
N THR A 154 10.39 17.33 17.20
CA THR A 154 10.79 18.74 17.03
C THR A 154 11.97 18.93 16.08
N GLN A 155 12.69 17.86 15.78
CA GLN A 155 13.87 17.87 14.91
C GLN A 155 13.94 16.56 14.12
N ASP A 156 14.63 16.59 13.00
CA ASP A 156 14.94 15.38 12.25
C ASP A 156 15.84 14.47 13.10
N VAL A 157 15.54 13.18 13.09
CA VAL A 157 16.35 12.14 13.72
C VAL A 157 17.00 11.35 12.59
N GLU A 158 18.30 11.57 12.42
CA GLU A 158 19.14 10.88 11.45
C GLU A 158 20.34 10.27 12.17
N ASP A 159 20.37 8.94 12.24
CA ASP A 159 21.55 8.17 12.61
C ASP A 159 21.82 7.06 11.56
N GLU A 160 22.79 6.19 11.84
CA GLU A 160 23.17 5.10 10.93
C GLU A 160 22.02 4.10 10.66
N THR A 161 21.04 4.06 11.56
CA THR A 161 19.94 3.09 11.62
C THR A 161 18.55 3.71 11.49
N LEU A 162 18.40 4.99 11.80
CA LEU A 162 17.11 5.65 11.96
C LEU A 162 17.06 6.94 11.13
N ARG A 163 16.02 7.08 10.31
CA ARG A 163 15.76 8.29 9.52
C ARG A 163 14.30 8.67 9.64
N ILE A 164 13.99 9.53 10.61
CA ILE A 164 12.62 10.00 10.88
C ILE A 164 12.67 11.52 10.95
N GLY A 165 12.05 12.19 9.99
CA GLY A 165 12.07 13.65 10.01
C GLY A 165 11.12 14.25 11.06
N ALA A 166 11.33 15.52 11.37
CA ALA A 166 10.48 16.30 12.25
C ALA A 166 9.02 16.34 11.77
N GLY A 167 8.11 16.63 12.69
CA GLY A 167 6.70 16.88 12.39
C GLY A 167 5.73 16.12 13.28
N GLU A 168 4.45 16.32 13.00
CA GLU A 168 3.34 15.69 13.69
C GLU A 168 3.01 14.33 13.04
N TYR A 169 3.11 13.27 13.83
CA TYR A 169 2.77 11.90 13.49
C TYR A 169 1.44 11.57 14.14
N LYS A 170 0.40 11.29 13.32
CA LYS A 170 -0.96 10.99 13.81
C LYS A 170 -1.21 9.51 13.83
N LEU A 171 -1.85 9.03 14.88
CA LEU A 171 -2.23 7.62 15.01
C LEU A 171 -3.09 7.21 13.81
N LEU A 172 -2.73 6.10 13.17
CA LEU A 172 -3.54 5.49 12.12
C LEU A 172 -4.67 4.67 12.72
N ASP A 173 -5.85 4.74 12.11
CA ASP A 173 -6.96 3.84 12.39
C ASP A 173 -6.51 2.38 12.23
N SER A 174 -6.98 1.48 13.09
CA SER A 174 -6.52 0.07 13.12
C SER A 174 -6.66 -0.66 11.79
N GLU A 175 -7.73 -0.39 11.04
CA GLU A 175 -7.95 -0.98 9.71
C GLU A 175 -6.85 -0.56 8.72
N LYS A 176 -6.45 0.72 8.74
CA LYS A 176 -5.38 1.23 7.88
C LYS A 176 -4.01 0.72 8.34
N ALA A 177 -3.79 0.65 9.65
CA ALA A 177 -2.50 0.24 10.21
C ALA A 177 -2.09 -1.19 9.79
N SER A 178 -3.04 -2.13 9.74
CA SER A 178 -2.77 -3.55 9.42
C SER A 178 -2.17 -3.81 8.03
N SER A 179 -2.33 -2.87 7.09
CA SER A 179 -1.81 -2.99 5.72
C SER A 179 -0.56 -2.16 5.46
N LYS A 180 -0.03 -1.46 6.48
CA LYS A 180 1.11 -0.56 6.34
C LYS A 180 2.39 -1.15 6.93
N PHE A 181 3.49 -0.92 6.23
CA PHE A 181 4.84 -1.13 6.75
C PHE A 181 5.37 0.18 7.32
N CYS A 182 6.26 0.07 8.30
CA CYS A 182 7.02 1.21 8.81
C CYS A 182 8.02 1.63 7.72
N ASP A 183 8.16 2.92 7.44
CA ASP A 183 9.13 3.48 6.48
C ASP A 183 10.56 3.57 7.03
N GLU A 184 10.78 3.22 8.29
CA GLU A 184 12.14 3.13 8.84
C GLU A 184 12.90 1.98 8.12
N PRO A 185 14.08 2.23 7.50
CA PRO A 185 14.73 1.30 6.59
C PRO A 185 14.96 -0.12 7.12
N THR A 186 15.28 -0.25 8.39
CA THR A 186 15.49 -1.56 9.04
C THR A 186 14.15 -2.24 9.32
N CYS A 187 13.18 -1.49 9.87
CA CYS A 187 11.84 -1.99 10.15
C CYS A 187 11.08 -2.40 8.88
N VAL A 188 11.21 -1.67 7.76
CA VAL A 188 10.57 -2.01 6.49
C VAL A 188 11.13 -3.32 5.95
N LEU A 189 12.45 -3.47 5.92
CA LEU A 189 13.13 -4.69 5.45
C LEU A 189 12.74 -5.90 6.29
N MET A 190 12.82 -5.76 7.61
CA MET A 190 12.38 -6.78 8.55
C MET A 190 10.92 -7.15 8.30
N SER A 191 10.03 -6.16 8.15
CA SER A 191 8.61 -6.40 7.95
C SER A 191 8.34 -7.12 6.63
N MET A 192 8.93 -6.67 5.52
CA MET A 192 8.77 -7.29 4.21
C MET A 192 9.26 -8.75 4.21
N LEU A 193 10.46 -8.99 4.77
CA LEU A 193 11.04 -10.33 4.86
C LEU A 193 10.15 -11.29 5.67
N GLN A 194 9.79 -10.88 6.89
CA GLN A 194 9.10 -11.73 7.87
C GLN A 194 7.64 -11.96 7.49
N TYR A 195 6.97 -10.94 6.95
CA TYR A 195 5.62 -11.06 6.40
C TYR A 195 5.61 -11.95 5.15
N GLY A 196 6.61 -11.81 4.27
CA GLY A 196 6.80 -12.69 3.11
C GLY A 196 7.01 -14.15 3.51
N TYR A 197 7.87 -14.41 4.50
CA TYR A 197 8.11 -15.76 5.04
C TYR A 197 6.85 -16.40 5.63
N CYS A 198 5.99 -15.62 6.30
CA CYS A 198 4.69 -16.10 6.76
C CYS A 198 3.78 -16.52 5.60
N HIS A 199 3.79 -15.79 4.48
CA HIS A 199 2.96 -16.07 3.30
C HIS A 199 3.48 -17.23 2.45
N TRP A 200 4.80 -17.40 2.35
CA TRP A 200 5.43 -18.48 1.59
C TRP A 200 5.53 -19.82 2.34
N GLY A 201 4.99 -19.91 3.55
CA GLY A 201 4.96 -21.15 4.33
C GLY A 201 6.28 -21.50 5.04
N TYR A 202 7.22 -20.55 5.13
CA TYR A 202 8.52 -20.77 5.78
C TYR A 202 8.40 -21.09 7.29
N TYR A 203 7.28 -20.71 7.91
CA TYR A 203 6.97 -20.96 9.31
C TYR A 203 5.86 -22.00 9.52
N ASP A 204 5.53 -22.81 8.51
CA ASP A 204 4.47 -23.81 8.64
C ASP A 204 4.85 -24.94 9.62
N ASP A 205 6.16 -25.18 9.80
CA ASP A 205 6.72 -26.05 10.84
C ASP A 205 6.70 -25.41 12.24
N ARG A 206 6.48 -24.10 12.32
CA ARG A 206 6.52 -23.26 13.54
C ARG A 206 5.27 -22.37 13.65
N PRO A 207 4.06 -22.97 13.78
CA PRO A 207 2.80 -22.23 13.71
C PRO A 207 2.64 -21.16 14.80
N GLN A 208 3.23 -21.37 15.97
CA GLN A 208 3.22 -20.38 17.05
C GLN A 208 4.02 -19.12 16.70
N LYS A 209 5.21 -19.28 16.09
CA LYS A 209 6.03 -18.16 15.61
C LYS A 209 5.28 -17.41 14.50
N LYS A 210 4.73 -18.13 13.52
CA LYS A 210 3.88 -17.54 12.46
C LYS A 210 2.73 -16.71 13.03
N ALA A 211 1.97 -17.27 13.98
CA ALA A 211 0.85 -16.59 14.61
C ALA A 211 1.29 -15.34 15.38
N ARG A 212 2.42 -15.40 16.10
CA ARG A 212 2.98 -14.26 16.83
C ARG A 212 3.38 -13.11 15.89
N ILE A 213 4.09 -13.43 14.82
CA ILE A 213 4.52 -12.46 13.81
C ILE A 213 3.31 -11.79 13.14
N MET A 214 2.33 -12.57 12.70
CA MET A 214 1.12 -12.04 12.07
C MET A 214 0.31 -11.19 13.04
N LYS A 215 0.18 -11.59 14.30
CA LYS A 215 -0.46 -10.78 15.35
C LYS A 215 0.24 -9.44 15.49
N TYR A 216 1.57 -9.44 15.62
CA TYR A 216 2.35 -8.20 15.72
C TYR A 216 2.09 -7.25 14.56
N PHE A 217 2.17 -7.71 13.30
CA PHE A 217 1.91 -6.85 12.15
C PHE A 217 0.48 -6.33 12.08
N ASN A 218 -0.51 -7.12 12.51
CA ASN A 218 -1.91 -6.73 12.48
C ASN A 218 -2.32 -5.81 13.63
N THR A 219 -1.61 -5.85 14.77
CA THR A 219 -2.02 -5.12 15.99
C THR A 219 -1.02 -4.06 16.44
N ARG A 220 0.15 -3.94 15.80
CA ARG A 220 1.11 -2.90 16.15
C ARG A 220 0.53 -1.52 15.88
N THR A 221 0.94 -0.58 16.71
CA THR A 221 0.50 0.82 16.59
C THR A 221 1.34 1.53 15.54
N MET A 222 0.68 2.19 14.59
CA MET A 222 1.29 2.90 13.48
C MET A 222 0.86 4.36 13.49
N TYR A 223 1.77 5.25 13.15
CA TYR A 223 1.52 6.68 13.01
C TYR A 223 1.86 7.14 11.61
N GLN A 224 1.17 8.14 11.09
CA GLN A 224 1.43 8.73 9.79
C GLN A 224 1.76 10.21 9.92
N ARG A 225 2.84 10.63 9.26
CA ARG A 225 3.13 12.02 8.96
C ARG A 225 2.77 12.30 7.51
N LYS A 226 2.00 13.35 7.26
CA LYS A 226 1.72 13.82 5.90
C LYS A 226 2.78 14.80 5.45
N ASP A 227 3.36 14.57 4.27
CA ASP A 227 4.44 15.39 3.73
C ASP A 227 4.37 15.37 2.19
N GLU A 228 4.02 16.49 1.59
CA GLU A 228 3.85 16.61 0.13
C GLU A 228 5.18 16.72 -0.62
N VAL A 229 6.27 16.96 0.11
CA VAL A 229 7.62 17.15 -0.43
C VAL A 229 8.37 15.83 -0.43
N ASN A 230 8.35 15.11 0.69
CA ASN A 230 9.08 13.86 0.86
C ASN A 230 8.21 12.60 0.75
N GLY A 231 6.89 12.77 0.61
CA GLY A 231 5.91 11.69 0.68
C GLY A 231 5.47 11.42 2.12
N ASN A 232 4.24 10.93 2.26
CA ASN A 232 3.70 10.47 3.53
C ASN A 232 4.64 9.41 4.12
N CYS A 233 4.78 9.45 5.44
CA CYS A 233 5.66 8.56 6.17
C CYS A 233 4.88 7.86 7.29
N ASP A 234 4.76 6.54 7.18
CA ASP A 234 4.12 5.65 8.14
C ASP A 234 5.22 5.07 9.07
N ILE A 235 5.18 5.36 10.37
CA ILE A 235 6.19 4.91 11.34
C ILE A 235 5.52 4.13 12.47
N CYS A 236 6.09 2.99 12.85
CA CYS A 236 5.58 2.21 13.99
C CYS A 236 5.92 2.86 15.33
N HIS A 237 5.11 2.59 16.35
CA HIS A 237 5.29 3.16 17.68
C HIS A 237 6.69 2.88 18.26
N TYR A 238 7.24 1.69 18.03
CA TYR A 238 8.60 1.33 18.46
C TYR A 238 9.66 2.29 17.88
N CYS A 239 9.68 2.47 16.55
CA CYS A 239 10.64 3.37 15.89
C CYS A 239 10.48 4.82 16.36
N LEU A 240 9.24 5.25 16.56
CA LEU A 240 8.95 6.61 17.00
C LEU A 240 9.33 6.85 18.46
N ALA A 241 9.17 5.85 19.33
CA ALA A 241 9.59 5.89 20.72
C ALA A 241 11.12 5.94 20.84
N LEU A 242 11.85 5.20 20.00
CA LEU A 242 13.32 5.29 19.92
C LEU A 242 13.78 6.69 19.51
N ALA A 243 13.08 7.34 18.56
CA ALA A 243 13.38 8.70 18.13
C ALA A 243 13.13 9.77 19.21
N CYS A 244 12.34 9.45 20.25
CA CYS A 244 12.04 10.38 21.33
C CYS A 244 12.99 10.25 22.54
N CYS A 245 13.79 9.18 22.60
CA CYS A 245 14.71 8.90 23.71
C CYS A 245 16.08 9.53 23.45
#